data_AF-A0A1T5CJI3-F1
#
_entry.id   AF-A0A1T5CJI3-F1
#
_cell.length_a   1.000
_cell.length_b   1.000
_cell.length_c   1.000
_cell.angle_alpha   90.00
_cell.angle_beta   90.00
_cell.angle_gamma   90.00
#
_symmetry.space_group_name_H-M   'P 1'
#
loop_
_entity.id
_entity.type
_entity.pdbx_description
1 polymer ?
#
loop_
_entity_poly.entity_id
_entity_poly.type
_entity_poly.pdbx_seq_one_letter_code
_entity_poly.pdbx_strand_id
1 'polypeptide(L)' 'MQVRVTAPPADGAANEAVLKLLAAALGCARRDLTLLRGATGRTKLVGVDLPGGN' A
#
# COMPACT_ATOMS: atom_id res chain seq x y z
N MET A 1 -1.88 11.83 5.37
CA MET A 1 -1.54 11.67 3.94
C MET A 1 -2.78 11.19 3.19
N GLN A 2 -3.10 11.75 2.03
CA GLN A 2 -4.18 11.28 1.17
C GLN A 2 -3.60 10.67 -0.09
N VAL A 3 -4.02 9.46 -0.43
CA VAL A 3 -3.62 8.74 -1.64
C VAL A 3 -4.87 8.51 -2.48
N ARG A 4 -4.80 8.89 -3.76
CA ARG A 4 -5.88 8.65 -4.73
C ARG A 4 -5.45 7.53 -5.65
N VAL A 5 -6.24 6.46 -5.69
CA VAL A 5 -6.11 5.39 -6.67
C VAL A 5 -7.35 5.36 -7.54
N THR A 6 -7.16 5.15 -8.83
CA THR A 6 -8.25 4.99 -9.81
C THR A 6 -8.79 3.56 -9.87
N ALA A 7 -8.17 2.64 -9.13
CA ALA A 7 -8.61 1.25 -9.06
C ALA A 7 -10.00 1.15 -8.41
N PRO A 8 -10.90 0.29 -8.95
CA PRO A 8 -12.23 0.10 -8.40
C PRO A 8 -12.14 -0.43 -6.95
N PRO A 9 -13.14 -0.15 -6.09
CA PRO A 9 -13.16 -0.63 -4.71
C PRO A 9 -13.41 -2.15 -4.60
N ALA A 10 -13.61 -2.85 -5.72
CA ALA A 10 -13.84 -4.29 -5.76
C ALA A 10 -12.62 -5.10 -5.30
N ASP A 11 -12.88 -6.16 -4.52
CA ASP A 11 -11.99 -7.28 -4.21
C ASP A 11 -10.50 -6.94 -4.04
N GLY A 12 -10.20 -5.94 -3.20
CA GLY A 12 -8.82 -5.64 -2.82
C GLY A 12 -7.96 -5.00 -3.91
N ALA A 13 -8.48 -4.75 -5.12
CA ALA A 13 -7.75 -4.09 -6.21
C ALA A 13 -7.29 -2.68 -5.81
N ALA A 14 -8.13 -1.93 -5.08
CA ALA A 14 -7.77 -0.65 -4.51
C ALA A 14 -6.61 -0.75 -3.50
N ASN A 15 -6.59 -1.79 -2.66
CA ASN A 15 -5.51 -2.00 -1.68
C ASN A 15 -4.19 -2.33 -2.39
N GLU A 16 -4.26 -3.18 -3.40
CA GLU A 16 -3.11 -3.60 -4.21
C GLU A 16 -2.51 -2.41 -4.97
N ALA A 17 -3.35 -1.57 -5.56
CA ALA A 17 -2.93 -0.33 -6.22
C ALA A 17 -2.24 0.65 -5.25
N VAL A 18 -2.79 0.83 -4.04
CA VAL A 18 -2.15 1.67 -3.01
C VAL A 18 -0.78 1.13 -2.63
N LEU A 19 -0.67 -0.18 -2.42
CA LEU A 19 0.59 -0.81 -2.02
C LEU A 19 1.64 -0.75 -3.14
N LYS A 20 1.25 -0.92 -4.41
CA LYS A 20 2.14 -0.71 -5.56
C LYS A 20 2.64 0.73 -5.66
N LEU A 21 1.74 1.71 -5.46
CA LEU A 21 2.11 3.12 -5.48
C LEU A 21 3.09 3.46 -4.34
N LEU A 22 2.84 2.94 -3.14
CA LEU A 22 3.73 3.12 -1.99
C LEU A 22 5.10 2.47 -2.22
N ALA A 23 5.14 1.26 -2.81
CA ALA A 23 6.39 0.57 -3.12
C ALA A 23 7.27 1.40 -4.06
N ALA A 24 6.68 1.93 -5.14
CA ALA A 24 7.37 2.80 -6.07
C ALA A 24 7.85 4.11 -5.42
N ALA A 25 7.03 4.72 -4.55
CA ALA A 25 7.38 5.97 -3.88
C ALA A 25 8.49 5.80 -2.82
N LEU A 26 8.54 4.64 -2.16
CA LEU A 26 9.54 4.32 -1.13
C LEU A 26 10.79 3.62 -1.69
N GLY A 27 10.77 3.22 -2.96
CA GLY A 27 11.87 2.48 -3.59
C GLY A 27 12.04 1.04 -3.07
N CYS A 28 10.98 0.43 -2.52
CA CYS A 28 11.02 -0.93 -1.97
C CYS A 28 10.18 -1.90 -2.81
N ALA A 29 10.31 -3.20 -2.52
CA ALA A 29 9.50 -4.20 -3.19
C ALA A 29 8.10 -4.27 -2.59
N ARG A 30 7.10 -4.64 -3.41
CA ARG A 30 5.71 -4.81 -2.94
C ARG A 30 5.57 -5.80 -1.77
N ARG A 31 6.44 -6.82 -1.72
CA ARG A 31 6.48 -7.84 -0.63
C ARG A 31 6.90 -7.25 0.72
N ASP A 32 7.60 -6.12 0.70
CA ASP A 32 8.06 -5.41 1.89
C ASP A 32 6.92 -4.56 2.50
N LEU A 33 5.76 -4.50 1.83
CA LEU A 33 4.58 -3.77 2.28
C LEU A 33 3.47 -4.72 2.69
N THR A 34 2.97 -4.56 3.91
CA THR A 34 1.87 -5.36 4.45
C THR A 34 0.71 -4.48 4.84
N LEU A 35 -0.50 -4.77 4.33
CA LEU A 35 -1.70 -4.10 4.80
C LEU A 35 -2.08 -4.67 6.17
N LEU A 36 -1.79 -3.93 7.24
CA LEU A 36 -2.06 -4.35 8.60
C LEU A 36 -3.53 -4.11 8.98
N ARG A 37 -4.12 -2.99 8.54
CA ARG A 37 -5.55 -2.68 8.76
C ARG A 37 -6.17 -1.86 7.63
N GLY A 38 -7.50 -1.92 7.59
CA GLY A 38 -8.31 -1.06 6.73
C GLY A 38 -8.73 -1.69 5.42
N ALA A 39 -8.66 -3.01 5.25
CA ALA A 39 -9.03 -3.69 4.00
C ALA A 39 -10.37 -3.21 3.40
N THR A 40 -11.37 -2.98 4.25
CA THR A 40 -12.72 -2.49 3.89
C THR A 40 -12.97 -1.01 4.26
N GLY A 41 -12.02 -0.34 4.91
CA GLY A 41 -12.14 1.04 5.40
C GLY A 41 -11.44 2.08 4.51
N ARG A 42 -11.79 3.36 4.69
CA ARG A 42 -11.13 4.49 4.00
C ARG A 42 -9.71 4.72 4.47
N THR A 43 -9.43 4.44 5.75
CA THR A 43 -8.10 4.58 6.35
C THR A 43 -7.36 3.24 6.24
N LYS A 44 -6.18 3.26 5.64
CA LYS A 44 -5.31 2.08 5.47
C LYS A 44 -4.10 2.22 6.39
N LEU A 45 -3.80 1.19 7.16
CA LEU A 45 -2.56 1.09 7.94
C LEU A 45 -1.66 0.06 7.26
N VAL A 46 -0.51 0.52 6.78
CA VAL A 46 0.44 -0.29 6.01
C VAL A 46 1.74 -0.37 6.82
N GLY A 47 2.18 -1.59 7.11
CA GLY A 47 3.52 -1.86 7.63
C GLY A 47 4.52 -1.88 6.48
N VAL A 48 5.68 -1.28 6.70
CA VAL A 48 6.76 -1.16 5.72
C VAL A 48 8.00 -1.79 6.33
N ASP A 49 8.47 -2.89 5.75
CA ASP A 49 9.70 -3.57 6.14
C ASP A 49 10.81 -3.12 5.18
N LEU A 50 11.27 -1.87 5.33
CA LEU A 50 12.40 -1.40 4.55
C LEU A 50 13.65 -2.08 5.08
N PRO A 51 14.35 -2.94 4.31
CA PRO A 51 15.71 -3.29 4.67
C PRO A 51 16.49 -1.96 4.69
N GLY A 52 17.13 -1.67 5.83
CA GLY A 52 17.83 -0.41 6.06
C GLY A 52 18.63 0.01 4.84
N GLY A 53 18.40 1.25 4.39
CA GLY A 53 18.98 1.80 3.18
C GLY A 53 20.49 1.60 3.12
N ASN A 54 20.98 1.28 1.92
CA ASN A 54 22.39 1.46 1.57
C ASN A 54 22.77 2.94 1.60
#